data_AF-A0A402BFL4-F1
#
_entry.id   AF-A0A402BFL4-F1
#
_cell.length_a   1.000
_cell.length_b   1.000
_cell.length_c   1.000
_cell.angle_alpha   90.00
_cell.angle_beta   90.00
_cell.angle_gamma   90.00
#
_symmetry.space_group_name_H-M   'P 1'
#
loop_
_entity.id
_entity.type
_entity.pdbx_description
1 polymer ?
#
loop_
_entity_poly.entity_id
_entity_poly.type
_entity_poly.pdbx_seq_one_letter_code
_entity_poly.pdbx_strand_id
1 'polypeptide(L)' 'MENRYYVQCLSPQIFLVRERAAADQDPSANDRLVKSFDVRHDAYLYVNTFNEEHKSLPDSKLIENG' A
#
# COMPACT_ATOMS: atom_id res chain seq x y z
N MET A 1 2.78 -3.79 12.78
CA MET A 1 1.84 -3.05 11.91
C MET A 1 2.55 -2.77 10.60
N GLU A 2 2.31 -3.62 9.62
CA GLU A 2 3.08 -3.60 8.38
C GLU A 2 2.33 -2.81 7.30
N ASN A 3 2.99 -1.77 6.78
CA ASN A 3 2.43 -0.97 5.69
C ASN A 3 2.44 -1.80 4.40
N ARG A 4 1.26 -2.17 3.90
CA ARG A 4 1.12 -2.95 2.66
C ARG A 4 1.29 -2.09 1.41
N TYR A 5 1.00 -0.80 1.50
CA TYR A 5 1.08 0.12 0.37
C TYR A 5 2.32 1.01 0.46
N TYR A 6 2.97 1.29 -0.67
CA TYR A 6 4.12 2.19 -0.74
C TYR A 6 4.18 2.94 -2.08
N VAL A 7 4.92 4.05 -2.09
CA VAL A 7 5.16 4.87 -3.30
C VAL A 7 6.48 4.46 -3.94
N GLN A 8 6.45 4.11 -5.22
CA GLN A 8 7.60 3.94 -6.09
C GLN A 8 7.71 5.16 -7.03
N CYS A 9 8.87 5.82 -7.03
CA CYS A 9 9.18 6.88 -7.99
C CYS A 9 9.70 6.25 -9.29
N LEU A 10 8.94 6.34 -10.38
CA LEU A 10 9.38 5.82 -11.69
C LEU A 10 10.18 6.89 -12.45
N SER A 11 9.74 8.14 -12.36
CA SER A 11 10.40 9.31 -12.91
C SER A 11 10.07 10.53 -12.04
N PRO A 12 10.74 11.68 -12.22
CA PRO A 12 10.46 12.88 -11.43
C PRO A 12 9.00 13.35 -11.46
N GLN A 13 8.20 12.88 -12.43
CA GLN A 13 6.82 13.27 -12.65
C GLN A 13 5.83 12.09 -12.49
N ILE A 14 6.31 10.87 -12.24
CA ILE A 14 5.45 9.68 -12.19
C ILE A 14 5.70 8.91 -10.89
N PHE A 15 4.68 8.89 -10.05
CA PHE A 15 4.66 8.21 -8.76
C PHE A 15 3.64 7.07 -8.81
N LEU A 16 4.11 5.85 -8.58
CA LEU A 16 3.30 4.65 -8.59
C LEU A 16 3.03 4.22 -7.15
N VAL A 17 1.78 3.92 -6.82
CA VAL A 17 1.41 3.26 -5.57
C VAL A 17 1.29 1.77 -5.83
N ARG A 18 2.03 0.99 -5.05
CA ARG A 18 2.05 -0.47 -5.14
C ARG A 18 1.65 -1.11 -3.82
N GLU A 19 1.08 -2.30 -3.94
CA GLU A 19 0.72 -3.18 -2.84
C GLU A 19 1.75 -4.31 -2.77
N ARG A 20 2.43 -4.43 -1.62
CA ARG A 20 3.32 -5.56 -1.35
C ARG A 20 2.52 -6.85 -1.30
N ALA A 21 3.04 -7.90 -1.93
CA ALA A 21 2.44 -9.23 -1.89
C ALA A 21 2.46 -9.82 -0.46
N ALA A 22 3.53 -9.54 0.27
CA ALA A 22 3.68 -9.91 1.66
C ALA A 22 4.37 -8.78 2.42
N ALA A 23 4.03 -8.66 3.69
CA ALA A 23 4.46 -7.55 4.52
C ALA A 23 5.94 -7.63 4.95
N ASP A 24 6.47 -8.84 4.99
CA ASP A 24 7.86 -9.21 5.26
C ASP A 24 8.74 -9.16 4.01
N GLN A 25 8.15 -8.99 2.82
CA GLN A 25 8.90 -8.87 1.58
C GLN A 25 9.32 -7.42 1.31
N ASP A 26 10.53 -7.26 0.77
CA ASP A 26 11.02 -5.98 0.26
C ASP A 26 10.17 -5.47 -0.92
N PRO A 27 10.05 -4.14 -1.07
CA PRO A 27 9.43 -3.52 -2.24
C PRO A 27 9.99 -4.06 -3.55
N SER A 28 9.12 -4.55 -4.42
CA SER A 28 9.48 -5.08 -5.73
C SER A 28 8.76 -4.35 -6.86
N ALA A 29 9.44 -4.15 -7.99
CA ALA A 29 8.81 -3.63 -9.20
C ALA A 29 7.73 -4.57 -9.78
N ASN A 30 7.66 -5.81 -9.31
CA ASN A 30 6.61 -6.77 -9.64
C ASN A 30 5.41 -6.71 -8.69
N ASP A 31 5.48 -5.92 -7.62
CA ASP A 31 4.36 -5.72 -6.72
C ASP A 31 3.16 -5.15 -7.47
N ARG A 32 1.96 -5.47 -7.01
CA ARG A 32 0.74 -5.09 -7.71
C ARG A 32 0.64 -3.57 -7.80
N LEU A 33 0.54 -3.05 -9.02
CA LEU A 33 0.25 -1.64 -9.25
C LEU A 33 -1.21 -1.35 -8.85
N VAL A 34 -1.39 -0.46 -7.88
CA VAL A 34 -2.71 -0.04 -7.40
C VAL A 34 -3.16 1.21 -8.13
N LYS A 35 -2.28 2.22 -8.19
CA LYS A 35 -2.60 3.53 -8.76
C LYS A 35 -1.35 4.30 -9.20
N SER A 36 -1.50 5.24 -10.11
CA SER A 36 -0.45 6.20 -10.51
C SER A 36 -0.88 7.64 -10.20
N PHE A 37 0.11 8.49 -9.97
CA PHE A 37 -0.05 9.91 -9.68
C PHE A 37 1.05 10.71 -10.37
N ASP A 38 0.70 11.93 -10.78
CA ASP A 38 1.66 12.89 -11.34
C ASP A 38 2.20 13.85 -10.26
N VAL A 39 1.56 13.85 -9.09
CA VAL A 39 1.90 14.70 -7.94
C VAL A 39 2.39 13.83 -6.78
N ARG A 40 3.61 14.11 -6.31
CA ARG A 40 4.22 13.37 -5.19
C ARG A 40 3.36 13.43 -3.93
N HIS A 41 2.85 14.61 -3.58
CA HIS A 41 2.09 14.81 -2.36
C HIS A 41 0.86 13.90 -2.30
N ASP A 42 0.09 13.83 -3.39
CA ASP A 42 -1.13 13.03 -3.48
C ASP A 42 -0.85 11.52 -3.37
N ALA A 43 0.24 11.05 -3.99
CA ALA A 43 0.66 9.65 -3.86
C ALA A 43 0.97 9.26 -2.40
N TYR A 44 1.68 10.12 -1.68
CA TYR A 44 2.02 9.86 -0.26
C TYR A 44 0.79 9.99 0.65
N LEU A 45 -0.09 10.97 0.40
CA LEU A 45 -1.34 11.10 1.13
C LEU A 45 -2.20 9.84 0.98
N TYR A 46 -2.37 9.36 -0.26
CA TYR A 46 -3.13 8.15 -0.56
C TYR A 46 -2.57 6.92 0.18
N VAL A 47 -1.24 6.71 0.10
CA VAL A 47 -0.57 5.58 0.79
C VAL A 47 -0.73 5.65 2.31
N ASN A 48 -0.63 6.84 2.90
CA ASN A 48 -0.79 7.01 4.34
C ASN A 48 -2.22 6.68 4.76
N THR A 49 -3.23 7.25 4.09
CA THR A 49 -4.65 6.96 4.37
C THR A 49 -4.95 5.46 4.23
N PHE A 50 -4.53 4.83 3.13
CA PHE A 50 -4.78 3.40 2.91
C PHE A 50 -4.11 2.50 3.95
N ASN A 51 -2.86 2.79 4.31
CA ASN A 51 -2.17 2.02 5.35
C ASN A 51 -2.77 2.25 6.74
N GLU A 52 -3.28 3.45 7.04
CA GLU A 52 -3.98 3.74 8.30
C GLU A 52 -5.33 3.01 8.37
N GLU A 53 -6.12 3.06 7.29
CA GLU A 53 -7.39 2.32 7.18
C GLU A 53 -7.16 0.81 7.28
N HIS A 54 -6.12 0.26 6.61
CA HIS A 54 -5.78 -1.16 6.72
C HIS A 54 -5.20 -1.57 8.08
N LYS A 55 -4.56 -0.65 8.82
CA LYS A 55 -4.16 -0.90 10.22
C LYS A 55 -5.35 -0.93 11.17
N SER A 56 -6.44 -0.24 10.82
CA SER A 56 -7.66 -0.16 11.63
C SER A 56 -8.61 -1.35 11.45
N LEU A 57 -8.33 -2.24 10.49
CA LEU A 57 -8.98 -3.54 10.40
C LEU A 57 -8.20 -4.53 11.28
N PRO A 58 -8.62 -4.81 12.53
CA PRO A 58 -8.12 -5.99 13.22
C PRO A 58 -8.48 -7.21 12.38
N ASP A 59 -7.58 -8.19 12.38
CA ASP A 59 -7.68 -9.51 11.72
C ASP A 59 -8.83 -10.40 12.27
N SER A 60 -10.00 -9.82 12.57
CA SER A 60 -11.17 -10.55 13.04
C SER A 60 -11.97 -11.09 11.86
N LYS A 61 -11.33 -11.95 11.09
CA LYS A 61 -11.99 -13.08 10.41
C LYS A 61 -11.65 -14.38 11.14
N LEU A 62 -11.95 -14.45 12.43
CA LEU A 62 -12.04 -15.72 13.15
C LEU A 62 -13.15 -15.61 14.20
N ILE A 63 -14.40 -15.71 13.77
CA ILE A 63 -15.38 -16.43 14.57
C ILE A 63 -16.00 -17.45 13.62
N GLU A 64 -15.43 -18.65 13.67
CA GLU A 64 -16.00 -19.86 13.13
C GLU A 64 -17.40 -20.07 13.69
N ASN A 65 -18.23 -20.74 12.89
CA ASN A 65 -19.47 -21.34 13.35
C ASN A 65 -19.17 -22.29 14.53
N GLY A 66 -19.91 -22.15 15.62
CA GLY A 66 -19.94 -23.08 16.76
C GLY A 66 -21.22 -22.87 17.56
#